data_AF-A0A7Y2ZSZ6-F1
#
_entry.id   AF-A0A7Y2ZSZ6-F1
#
_cell.length_a   1.000
_cell.length_b   1.000
_cell.length_c   1.000
_cell.angle_alpha   90.00
_cell.angle_beta   90.00
_cell.angle_gamma   90.00
#
_symmetry.space_group_name_H-M   'P 1'
#
loop_
_entity.id
_entity.type
_entity.pdbx_description
1 polymer ?
#
loop_
_entity_poly.entity_id
_entity_poly.type
_entity_poly.pdbx_seq_one_letter_code
_entity_poly.pdbx_strand_id
1 'polypeptide(L)'
;MKNLLKAFAFAFALFLYYNCSVEPTEIIHEETFVNQQQADPSIEIPDVIDQETSTCTNQDPQAKLINSSLLNADIEVFDSFGMLLTHAYAVSPGDESPILSFPVGITTFVISTSESVKNIEINMATCMIFEVEIDEDNQLDTDTPTPL
;
A
#
# COMPACT_ATOMS: atom_id res chain seq x y z
N MET A 1 -33.63 -42.01 22.54
CA MET A 1 -34.10 -41.59 21.20
C MET A 1 -35.00 -40.38 21.41
N LYS A 2 -34.51 -39.20 20.99
CA LYS A 2 -34.93 -38.56 19.73
C LYS A 2 -36.40 -38.17 19.85
N ASN A 3 -36.70 -36.89 20.06
CA ASN A 3 -37.90 -36.20 19.56
C ASN A 3 -38.12 -34.79 20.15
N LEU A 4 -37.08 -34.07 20.58
CA LEU A 4 -37.17 -32.61 20.73
C LEU A 4 -36.22 -31.83 19.81
N LEU A 5 -35.64 -32.52 18.82
CA LEU A 5 -34.79 -31.94 17.77
C LEU A 5 -35.61 -31.55 16.52
N LYS A 6 -36.88 -31.16 16.69
CA LYS A 6 -37.82 -30.90 15.59
C LYS A 6 -38.57 -29.56 15.67
N ALA A 7 -38.15 -28.63 16.54
CA ALA A 7 -38.86 -27.37 16.74
C ALA A 7 -38.01 -26.10 16.59
N PHE A 8 -36.81 -26.17 16.01
CA PHE A 8 -35.99 -24.99 15.68
C PHE A 8 -35.59 -24.92 14.20
N ALA A 9 -36.43 -25.47 13.34
CA ALA A 9 -36.30 -25.32 11.89
C ALA A 9 -37.42 -24.40 11.37
N PHE A 10 -37.54 -23.16 11.86
CA PHE A 10 -38.50 -22.19 11.28
C PHE A 10 -38.25 -20.71 11.65
N ALA A 11 -36.99 -20.24 11.68
CA ALA A 11 -36.74 -18.79 11.88
C ALA A 11 -35.45 -18.27 11.21
N PHE A 12 -35.01 -18.86 10.09
CA PHE A 12 -33.78 -18.48 9.39
C PHE A 12 -34.01 -17.95 7.96
N ALA A 13 -35.11 -17.22 7.74
CA ALA A 13 -35.52 -16.86 6.37
C ALA A 13 -36.05 -15.43 6.18
N LEU A 14 -35.67 -14.44 7.00
CA LEU A 14 -36.23 -13.08 6.86
C LEU A 14 -35.25 -11.90 7.09
N PHE A 15 -33.95 -12.03 6.81
CA PHE A 15 -33.04 -10.87 6.78
C PHE A 15 -32.07 -10.88 5.58
N LEU A 16 -32.57 -11.18 4.37
CA LEU A 16 -31.81 -11.05 3.11
C LEU A 16 -32.35 -9.94 2.19
N TYR A 17 -32.83 -8.83 2.76
CA TYR A 17 -33.22 -7.66 1.98
C TYR A 17 -32.71 -6.36 2.63
N TYR A 18 -31.40 -6.19 2.67
CA TYR A 18 -30.78 -4.87 2.61
C TYR A 18 -30.05 -4.77 1.27
N ASN A 19 -30.80 -4.57 0.19
CA ASN A 19 -30.24 -3.93 -0.99
C ASN A 19 -30.05 -2.46 -0.61
N CYS A 20 -28.81 -2.08 -0.31
CA CYS A 20 -28.44 -0.68 -0.26
C CYS A 20 -28.76 -0.07 -1.63
N SER A 21 -29.84 0.70 -1.70
CA SER A 21 -30.09 1.65 -2.77
C SER A 21 -29.00 2.71 -2.68
N VAL A 22 -27.95 2.56 -3.48
CA VAL A 22 -27.02 3.66 -3.71
C VAL A 22 -27.75 4.70 -4.56
N GLU A 23 -28.14 5.79 -3.91
CA GLU A 23 -28.63 6.98 -4.58
C GLU A 23 -27.46 7.59 -5.35
N PRO A 24 -27.55 7.80 -6.68
CA PRO A 24 -26.53 8.55 -7.38
C PRO A 24 -26.61 10.00 -6.91
N THR A 25 -25.60 10.46 -6.19
CA THR A 25 -25.40 11.89 -5.97
C THR A 25 -25.33 12.57 -7.33
N GLU A 26 -26.36 13.36 -7.65
CA GLU A 26 -26.39 14.23 -8.82
C GLU A 26 -25.13 15.10 -8.81
N ILE A 27 -24.28 14.88 -9.81
CA ILE A 27 -23.24 15.83 -10.17
C ILE A 27 -24.00 17.03 -10.73
N ILE A 28 -24.17 18.08 -9.92
CA ILE A 28 -24.66 19.36 -10.41
C ILE A 28 -23.56 19.92 -11.32
N HIS A 29 -23.80 19.70 -12.61
CA HIS A 29 -23.17 20.33 -13.74
C HIS A 29 -23.65 21.79 -13.78
N GLU A 30 -22.90 22.73 -13.19
CA GLU A 30 -23.08 24.14 -13.52
C GLU A 30 -22.31 24.45 -14.80
N GLU A 31 -23.03 24.26 -15.91
CA GLU A 31 -22.79 24.89 -17.18
C GLU A 31 -22.79 26.42 -17.01
N THR A 32 -21.62 27.05 -17.09
CA THR A 32 -21.56 28.46 -17.48
C THR A 32 -21.11 28.53 -18.93
N PHE A 33 -22.08 28.41 -19.84
CA PHE A 33 -21.91 28.84 -21.23
C PHE A 33 -21.94 30.38 -21.29
N VAL A 34 -20.92 30.99 -21.91
CA VAL A 34 -21.02 31.84 -23.13
C VAL A 34 -19.69 32.59 -23.29
N ASN A 35 -18.85 32.12 -24.24
CA ASN A 35 -18.49 32.93 -25.41
C ASN A 35 -17.86 32.02 -26.46
N GLN A 36 -18.63 31.76 -27.52
CA GLN A 36 -18.12 31.25 -28.78
C GLN A 36 -17.47 32.42 -29.53
N GLN A 37 -16.19 32.29 -29.89
CA GLN A 37 -15.75 32.81 -31.18
C GLN A 37 -14.50 32.06 -31.65
N GLN A 38 -14.68 31.43 -32.81
CA GLN A 38 -13.67 31.12 -33.83
C GLN A 38 -13.05 29.71 -33.83
N ALA A 39 -13.47 28.97 -34.85
CA ALA A 39 -12.96 27.68 -35.25
C ALA A 39 -11.52 27.77 -35.77
N ASP A 40 -10.66 26.88 -35.28
CA ASP A 40 -9.37 26.52 -35.87
C ASP A 40 -9.32 24.97 -35.96
N PRO A 41 -9.09 24.36 -37.14
CA PRO A 41 -9.09 22.91 -37.28
C PRO A 41 -7.70 22.35 -36.99
N SER A 42 -7.40 22.21 -35.71
CA SER A 42 -6.32 21.32 -35.24
C SER A 42 -6.72 20.79 -33.87
N ILE A 43 -7.54 19.74 -33.89
CA ILE A 43 -7.75 18.88 -32.73
C ILE A 43 -6.41 18.17 -32.50
N GLU A 44 -5.53 18.79 -31.74
CA GLU A 44 -4.56 18.05 -30.95
C GLU A 44 -5.38 17.31 -29.91
N ILE A 45 -5.45 15.99 -30.07
CA ILE A 45 -5.93 15.08 -29.03
C ILE A 45 -5.13 15.47 -27.78
N PRO A 46 -5.77 15.89 -26.68
CA PRO A 46 -5.03 16.07 -25.45
C PRO A 46 -4.48 14.69 -25.13
N ASP A 47 -3.16 14.55 -25.21
CA ASP A 47 -2.45 13.36 -24.78
C ASP A 47 -3.09 12.94 -23.48
N VAL A 48 -3.63 11.71 -23.50
CA VAL A 48 -3.96 10.98 -22.29
C VAL A 48 -2.76 11.20 -21.40
N ILE A 49 -3.03 11.82 -20.25
CA ILE A 49 -2.06 12.07 -19.19
C ILE A 49 -1.28 10.77 -19.04
N ASP A 50 -0.08 10.70 -19.63
CA ASP A 50 0.94 9.78 -19.18
C ASP A 50 1.11 10.24 -17.73
N GLN A 51 0.49 9.50 -16.80
CA GLN A 51 0.96 9.47 -15.43
C GLN A 51 2.44 9.24 -15.60
N GLU A 52 3.24 10.28 -15.39
CA GLU A 52 4.67 10.20 -15.54
C GLU A 52 5.10 8.96 -14.81
N THR A 53 5.47 7.96 -15.60
CA THR A 53 6.17 6.81 -15.13
C THR A 53 7.41 7.42 -14.51
N SER A 54 7.41 7.60 -13.19
CA SER A 54 8.57 8.01 -12.42
C SER A 54 9.53 6.84 -12.46
N THR A 55 10.04 6.57 -13.66
CA THR A 55 10.92 5.47 -13.95
C THR A 55 12.26 5.91 -13.42
N CYS A 56 12.70 5.23 -12.38
CA CYS A 56 14.08 5.27 -12.02
C CYS A 56 14.92 4.89 -13.22
N THR A 57 15.66 5.86 -13.74
CA THR A 57 16.31 5.70 -15.04
C THR A 57 17.47 4.70 -14.96
N ASN A 58 18.02 4.46 -13.75
CA ASN A 58 19.21 3.62 -13.59
C ASN A 58 19.28 2.79 -12.28
N GLN A 59 18.38 2.96 -11.31
CA GLN A 59 18.44 2.23 -10.03
C GLN A 59 17.05 2.02 -9.45
N ASP A 60 16.68 0.77 -9.21
CA ASP A 60 15.47 0.43 -8.48
C ASP A 60 15.53 0.99 -7.04
N PRO A 61 14.38 1.39 -6.46
CA PRO A 61 14.28 1.69 -5.04
C PRO A 61 14.87 0.60 -4.13
N GLN A 62 15.37 1.04 -2.99
CA GLN A 62 16.10 0.17 -2.06
C GLN A 62 15.57 0.25 -0.64
N ALA A 63 15.82 -0.80 0.14
CA ALA A 63 15.60 -0.79 1.59
C ALA A 63 16.68 -1.58 2.33
N LYS A 64 16.93 -1.19 3.58
CA LYS A 64 17.84 -1.87 4.50
C LYS A 64 17.31 -1.77 5.93
N LEU A 65 17.33 -2.87 6.66
CA LEU A 65 16.99 -2.93 8.08
C LEU A 65 18.26 -2.90 8.93
N ILE A 66 18.29 -2.02 9.92
CA ILE A 66 19.28 -1.99 11.01
C ILE A 66 18.58 -2.54 12.26
N ASN A 67 19.05 -3.67 12.78
CA ASN A 67 18.43 -4.30 13.94
C ASN A 67 19.17 -3.94 15.24
N SER A 68 18.79 -2.84 15.86
CA SER A 68 19.26 -2.46 17.20
C SER A 68 18.40 -3.07 18.32
N SER A 69 17.43 -3.92 18.00
CA SER A 69 16.60 -4.60 19.00
C SER A 69 17.35 -5.75 19.69
N LEU A 70 16.76 -6.28 20.77
CA LEU A 70 17.28 -7.46 21.49
C LEU A 70 16.82 -8.79 20.89
N LEU A 71 16.02 -8.75 19.82
CA LEU A 71 15.40 -9.90 19.18
C LEU A 71 15.81 -10.00 17.72
N ASN A 72 15.64 -11.18 17.12
CA ASN A 72 15.76 -11.29 15.68
C ASN A 72 14.63 -10.50 15.03
N ALA A 73 14.96 -9.77 13.96
CA ALA A 73 14.03 -8.98 13.19
C ALA A 73 13.96 -9.46 11.74
N ASP A 74 12.76 -9.34 11.18
CA ASP A 74 12.44 -9.62 9.80
C ASP A 74 12.02 -8.33 9.11
N ILE A 75 12.36 -8.19 7.84
CA ILE A 75 11.83 -7.17 6.94
C ILE A 75 11.23 -7.86 5.71
N GLU A 76 9.99 -7.56 5.41
CA GLU A 76 9.27 -7.99 4.21
C GLU A 76 8.79 -6.75 3.44
N VAL A 77 8.84 -6.83 2.12
CA VAL A 77 8.51 -5.73 1.22
C VAL A 77 7.42 -6.19 0.27
N PHE A 78 6.28 -5.51 0.26
CA PHE A 78 5.13 -5.84 -0.57
C PHE A 78 4.79 -4.71 -1.54
N ASP A 79 4.24 -5.07 -2.70
CA ASP A 79 3.62 -4.09 -3.60
C ASP A 79 2.23 -3.64 -3.11
N SER A 80 1.65 -2.66 -3.80
CA SER A 80 0.29 -2.17 -3.55
C SER A 80 -0.84 -3.22 -3.66
N PHE A 81 -0.55 -4.39 -4.24
CA PHE A 81 -1.49 -5.50 -4.34
C PHE A 81 -1.30 -6.54 -3.23
N GLY A 82 -0.34 -6.31 -2.32
CA GLY A 82 0.02 -7.22 -1.23
C GLY A 82 0.86 -8.42 -1.70
N MET A 83 1.51 -8.34 -2.86
CA MET A 83 2.45 -9.37 -3.28
C MET A 83 3.82 -9.13 -2.69
N LEU A 84 4.42 -10.17 -2.10
CA LEU A 84 5.78 -10.11 -1.57
C LEU A 84 6.78 -9.92 -2.71
N LEU A 85 7.51 -8.82 -2.68
CA LEU A 85 8.55 -8.47 -3.65
C LEU A 85 9.91 -9.01 -3.22
N THR A 86 10.28 -8.79 -1.96
CA THR A 86 11.58 -9.18 -1.39
C THR A 86 11.53 -9.19 0.14
N HIS A 87 12.54 -9.77 0.78
CA HIS A 87 12.61 -9.90 2.23
C HIS A 87 14.04 -10.14 2.74
N ALA A 88 14.24 -9.96 4.05
CA ALA A 88 15.35 -10.52 4.81
C ALA A 88 14.81 -11.05 6.15
N TYR A 89 15.12 -12.30 6.47
CA TYR A 89 14.66 -12.95 7.69
C TYR A 89 15.79 -13.17 8.68
N ALA A 90 15.45 -13.17 9.96
CA ALA A 90 16.30 -13.45 11.10
C ALA A 90 17.57 -12.60 11.12
N VAL A 91 17.43 -11.30 10.86
CA VAL A 91 18.51 -10.33 11.09
C VAL A 91 18.80 -10.32 12.59
N SER A 92 20.01 -10.70 12.98
CA SER A 92 20.36 -10.82 14.41
C SER A 92 20.38 -9.46 15.10
N PRO A 93 20.23 -9.41 16.44
CA PRO A 93 20.54 -8.23 17.23
C PRO A 93 21.93 -7.67 16.94
N GLY A 94 22.01 -6.38 16.63
CA GLY A 94 23.23 -5.65 16.30
C GLY A 94 23.71 -5.82 14.84
N ASP A 95 22.99 -6.57 14.00
CA ASP A 95 23.32 -6.76 12.59
C ASP A 95 22.44 -5.87 11.67
N GLU A 96 22.85 -5.78 10.41
CA GLU A 96 22.08 -5.16 9.32
C GLU A 96 21.65 -6.19 8.28
N SER A 97 20.51 -5.97 7.63
CA SER A 97 20.10 -6.76 6.47
C SER A 97 20.98 -6.47 5.24
N PRO A 98 20.98 -7.37 4.23
CA PRO A 98 21.38 -6.99 2.88
C PRO A 98 20.53 -5.83 2.36
N ILE A 99 21.05 -5.11 1.35
CA ILE A 99 20.24 -4.14 0.59
C ILE A 99 19.22 -4.92 -0.24
N LEU A 100 17.95 -4.57 -0.05
CA LEU A 100 16.82 -5.12 -0.78
C LEU A 100 16.43 -4.16 -1.91
N SER A 101 16.25 -4.68 -3.13
CA SER A 101 15.87 -3.90 -4.31
C SER A 101 14.50 -4.33 -4.79
N PHE A 102 13.66 -3.38 -5.20
CA PHE A 102 12.28 -3.65 -5.63
C PHE A 102 11.78 -2.59 -6.63
N PRO A 103 10.74 -2.88 -7.43
CA PRO A 103 10.21 -1.93 -8.41
C PRO A 103 9.68 -0.63 -7.79
N VAL A 104 9.64 0.43 -8.60
CA VAL A 104 8.99 1.70 -8.23
C VAL A 104 7.49 1.52 -7.98
N GLY A 105 6.97 2.29 -7.03
CA GLY A 105 5.53 2.33 -6.74
C GLY A 105 5.23 2.51 -5.26
N ILE A 106 3.97 2.30 -4.90
CA ILE A 106 3.54 2.22 -3.51
C ILE A 106 3.98 0.88 -2.95
N THR A 107 4.77 0.93 -1.88
CA THR A 107 5.39 -0.22 -1.26
C THR A 107 5.02 -0.27 0.21
N THR A 108 4.65 -1.45 0.70
CA THR A 108 4.43 -1.70 2.13
C THR A 108 5.63 -2.44 2.70
N PHE A 109 6.26 -1.87 3.72
CA PHE A 109 7.32 -2.50 4.52
C PHE A 109 6.70 -3.07 5.78
N VAL A 110 6.95 -4.34 6.04
CA VAL A 110 6.58 -5.02 7.28
C VAL A 110 7.87 -5.36 8.02
N ILE A 111 8.05 -4.74 9.19
CA ILE A 111 9.17 -5.00 10.09
C ILE A 111 8.60 -5.73 11.30
N SER A 112 9.14 -6.90 11.61
CA SER A 112 8.62 -7.70 12.72
C SER A 112 9.71 -8.36 13.55
N THR A 113 9.45 -8.47 14.84
CA THR A 113 10.16 -9.34 15.77
C THR A 113 9.18 -10.37 16.34
N SER A 114 9.64 -11.23 17.26
CA SER A 114 8.72 -12.11 17.99
C SER A 114 7.73 -11.37 18.90
N GLU A 115 7.95 -10.07 19.16
CA GLU A 115 7.14 -9.28 20.10
C GLU A 115 6.34 -8.17 19.43
N SER A 116 6.76 -7.67 18.26
CA SER A 116 6.08 -6.58 17.57
C SER A 116 6.03 -6.77 16.06
N VAL A 117 5.03 -6.14 15.43
CA VAL A 117 4.91 -6.03 13.97
C VAL A 117 4.57 -4.59 13.66
N LYS A 118 5.27 -4.01 12.68
CA LYS A 118 5.13 -2.63 12.24
C LYS A 118 5.01 -2.59 10.72
N ASN A 119 4.01 -1.89 10.24
CA ASN A 119 3.75 -1.75 8.81
C ASN A 119 3.84 -0.29 8.42
N ILE A 120 4.60 0.02 7.37
CA ILE A 120 4.73 1.36 6.83
C ILE A 120 4.49 1.30 5.32
N GLU A 121 3.58 2.14 4.83
CA GLU A 121 3.36 2.31 3.40
C GLU A 121 4.07 3.58 2.92
N ILE A 122 4.91 3.44 1.90
CA ILE A 122 5.70 4.53 1.35
C ILE A 122 5.59 4.52 -0.17
N ASN A 123 5.39 5.69 -0.77
CA ASN A 123 5.48 5.84 -2.21
C ASN A 123 6.96 5.96 -2.64
N MET A 124 7.52 4.86 -3.12
CA MET A 124 8.91 4.75 -3.58
C MET A 124 9.04 5.10 -5.08
N ALA A 125 8.30 6.10 -5.55
CA ALA A 125 8.26 6.55 -6.93
C ALA A 125 9.57 7.21 -7.42
N THR A 126 10.36 7.79 -6.53
CA THR A 126 11.51 8.65 -6.92
C THR A 126 12.87 8.05 -6.56
N CYS A 127 13.03 6.73 -6.67
CA CYS A 127 14.34 6.07 -6.50
C CYS A 127 14.97 6.37 -5.15
N MET A 128 14.21 6.12 -4.10
CA MET A 128 14.66 6.38 -2.73
C MET A 128 15.25 5.10 -2.12
N ILE A 129 16.05 5.29 -1.07
CA ILE A 129 16.41 4.24 -0.14
C ILE A 129 15.65 4.43 1.17
N PHE A 130 15.06 3.36 1.67
CA PHE A 130 14.46 3.31 2.99
C PHE A 130 15.38 2.54 3.93
N GLU A 131 16.20 3.27 4.68
CA GLU A 131 16.96 2.71 5.80
C GLU A 131 16.11 2.83 7.07
N VAL A 132 15.71 1.68 7.61
CA VAL A 132 14.85 1.59 8.80
C VAL A 132 15.62 0.96 9.94
N GLU A 133 15.54 1.56 11.12
CA GLU A 133 16.09 1.02 12.35
C GLU A 133 14.96 0.60 13.29
N ILE A 134 15.08 -0.59 13.87
CA ILE A 134 14.27 -1.03 15.00
C ILE A 134 15.12 -0.98 16.27
N ASP A 135 14.64 -0.24 17.27
CA ASP A 135 15.37 0.03 18.51
C ASP A 135 15.23 -1.10 19.55
N GLU A 136 15.92 -0.94 20.69
CA GLU A 136 15.91 -1.89 21.82
C GLU A 136 14.50 -2.12 22.41
N ASP A 137 13.58 -1.16 22.25
CA ASP A 137 12.19 -1.20 22.72
C ASP A 137 11.22 -1.72 21.63
N ASN A 138 11.76 -2.29 20.54
CA ASN A 138 11.03 -2.76 19.36
C ASN A 138 10.15 -1.68 18.70
N GLN A 139 10.57 -0.41 18.75
CA GLN A 139 9.99 0.72 18.02
C GLN A 139 10.84 1.06 16.79
N LEU A 140 10.22 1.72 15.82
CA LEU A 140 10.93 2.19 14.63
C LEU A 140 11.42 3.61 14.88
N ASP A 141 12.71 3.86 14.59
CA ASP A 141 13.32 5.17 14.78
C ASP A 141 12.93 6.15 13.66
N THR A 142 12.75 5.64 12.43
CA THR A 142 12.41 6.46 11.26
C THR A 142 11.32 5.82 10.39
N ASP A 143 10.50 6.65 9.77
CA ASP A 143 9.49 6.29 8.76
C ASP A 143 9.67 7.03 7.43
N THR A 144 10.78 7.78 7.28
CA THR A 144 11.03 8.63 6.12
C THR A 144 12.18 8.10 5.25
N PRO A 145 11.95 7.84 3.96
CA PRO A 145 13.01 7.44 3.04
C PRO A 145 13.89 8.64 2.63
N THR A 146 15.10 8.34 2.14
CA THR A 146 16.05 9.34 1.62
C THR A 146 16.30 9.13 0.12
N PRO A 147 16.61 10.18 -0.66
CA PRO A 147 17.01 10.01 -2.06
C PRO A 147 18.30 9.18 -2.18
N LEU A 148 18.35 8.28 -3.17
CA LEU A 148 19.58 7.57 -3.57
C LEU A 148 20.62 8.51 -4.21
#